data_AF-A0A167RP00-F1
#
_entry.id   AF-A0A167RP00-F1
#
_cell.length_a   1.000
_cell.length_b   1.000
_cell.length_c   1.000
_cell.angle_alpha   90.00
_cell.angle_beta   90.00
_cell.angle_gamma   90.00
#
_symmetry.space_group_name_H-M   'P 1'
#
loop_
_entity.id
_entity.type
_entity.pdbx_description
1 polymer ?
#
loop_
_entity_poly.entity_id
_entity_poly.type
_entity_poly.pdbx_seq_one_letter_code
_entity_poly.pdbx_strand_id
1 'polypeptide(L)'
;MAITLPKGLLADARHIRAAVGFTQNHTFLLSITAAPGECFWYTADELYRVGVQMRLYAIVPAGALACAQFAPKIRHQWTLAHRVNVYLVLLLSLTGTAGAVVIAPVAFGGGGDLCVRGQIGAIAVMFLGSLAVAWYFISRRRRRIDQHRAWMLRAWFYASHPERPFAGSIVTVKLVMSIAARIVSSGDGKGGYYAAMPCRQLESYMDATVLARKYPACASLDAWVLVKADMGARSPEQISAALSVSFGMALWMAFIVHAVGVKFYLQLTPGETKRLRELSLRRVDCSD
;
A
#
# COMPACT_ATOMS: atom_id res chain seq x y z
N MET A 1 -40.37 -4.47 -27.84
CA MET A 1 -39.29 -4.44 -28.85
C MET A 1 -38.08 -5.12 -28.23
N ALA A 2 -37.99 -6.43 -28.43
CA ALA A 2 -36.92 -7.27 -27.87
C ALA A 2 -35.77 -7.30 -28.88
N ILE A 3 -34.59 -6.82 -28.49
CA ILE A 3 -33.38 -6.95 -29.28
C ILE A 3 -32.65 -8.19 -28.78
N THR A 4 -32.82 -9.29 -29.52
CA THR A 4 -32.04 -10.51 -29.41
C THR A 4 -30.61 -10.27 -29.92
N LEU A 5 -29.61 -10.33 -29.04
CA LEU A 5 -28.20 -10.40 -29.44
C LEU A 5 -27.80 -11.86 -29.74
N PRO A 6 -27.01 -12.11 -30.81
CA PRO A 6 -26.76 -13.46 -31.31
C PRO A 6 -25.78 -14.25 -30.43
N LYS A 7 -26.11 -15.53 -30.23
CA LYS A 7 -25.28 -16.55 -29.58
C LYS A 7 -24.10 -16.89 -30.51
N GLY A 8 -22.97 -16.22 -30.35
CA GLY A 8 -21.79 -16.50 -31.18
C GLY A 8 -20.45 -15.88 -30.73
N LEU A 9 -20.44 -15.00 -29.72
CA LEU A 9 -19.23 -14.26 -29.33
C LEU A 9 -18.70 -14.65 -27.94
N LEU A 10 -18.76 -15.93 -27.59
CA LEU A 10 -18.15 -16.47 -26.35
C LEU A 10 -17.20 -17.64 -26.62
N ALA A 11 -17.02 -18.03 -27.88
CA ALA A 11 -16.13 -19.12 -28.27
C ALA A 11 -14.65 -18.71 -28.42
N ASP A 12 -14.35 -17.41 -28.44
CA ASP A 12 -13.00 -16.90 -28.77
C ASP A 12 -12.18 -16.39 -27.55
N ALA A 13 -12.61 -16.72 -26.33
CA ALA A 13 -11.84 -16.42 -25.12
C ALA A 13 -10.72 -17.45 -24.82
N ARG A 14 -10.62 -18.52 -25.62
CA ARG A 14 -9.55 -19.53 -25.51
C ARG A 14 -8.29 -19.16 -26.30
N HIS A 15 -8.37 -18.29 -27.30
CA HIS A 15 -7.18 -17.79 -28.02
C HIS A 15 -6.52 -16.57 -27.38
N ILE A 16 -7.19 -15.89 -26.44
CA ILE A 16 -6.58 -14.81 -25.62
C ILE A 16 -5.74 -15.36 -24.46
N ARG A 17 -5.74 -16.69 -24.20
CA ARG A 17 -4.78 -17.30 -23.24
C ARG A 17 -3.36 -17.44 -23.79
N ALA A 18 -3.15 -17.19 -25.09
CA ALA A 18 -1.82 -17.26 -25.72
C ALA A 18 -1.27 -15.90 -26.18
N ALA A 19 -2.00 -14.80 -25.96
CA ALA A 19 -1.63 -13.45 -26.42
C ALA A 19 -1.18 -12.49 -25.30
N VAL A 20 -1.02 -12.98 -24.06
CA VAL A 20 -0.19 -12.31 -23.06
C VAL A 20 1.10 -13.10 -22.96
N GLY A 21 1.87 -13.05 -24.06
CA GLY A 21 3.31 -13.17 -23.98
C GLY A 21 3.78 -12.07 -23.03
N PHE A 22 3.96 -12.44 -21.77
CA PHE A 22 4.86 -11.75 -20.87
C PHE A 22 6.25 -11.94 -21.46
N THR A 23 6.55 -11.16 -22.50
CA THR A 23 7.85 -11.12 -23.15
C THR A 23 8.84 -10.64 -22.10
N GLN A 24 9.55 -11.62 -21.60
CA GLN A 24 10.81 -11.55 -20.89
C GLN A 24 11.80 -10.72 -21.70
N ASN A 25 11.71 -9.38 -21.68
CA ASN A 25 12.72 -8.47 -22.22
C ASN A 25 12.54 -6.99 -21.82
N HIS A 26 12.36 -6.71 -20.54
CA HIS A 26 12.84 -5.46 -19.92
C HIS A 26 13.52 -5.80 -18.59
N THR A 27 14.83 -5.95 -18.68
CA THR A 27 15.72 -6.20 -17.55
C THR A 27 15.63 -5.05 -16.55
N PHE A 28 15.45 -5.41 -15.28
CA PHE A 28 15.72 -4.59 -14.11
C PHE A 28 14.62 -3.60 -13.65
N LEU A 29 13.49 -4.13 -13.15
CA LEU A 29 12.85 -3.81 -11.86
C LEU A 29 11.36 -4.18 -11.90
N LEU A 30 10.92 -4.97 -10.90
CA LEU A 30 9.53 -5.28 -10.54
C LEU A 30 8.83 -6.40 -11.34
N SER A 31 9.21 -7.64 -11.07
CA SER A 31 8.22 -8.73 -11.01
C SER A 31 7.35 -8.51 -9.75
N ILE A 32 6.35 -7.62 -9.83
CA ILE A 32 5.25 -7.62 -8.85
C ILE A 32 4.25 -8.65 -9.36
N THR A 33 4.34 -9.87 -8.87
CA THR A 33 3.20 -10.76 -8.92
C THR A 33 2.12 -10.15 -8.01
N ALA A 34 0.97 -9.79 -8.58
CA ALA A 34 -0.19 -9.36 -7.81
C ALA A 34 -0.57 -10.49 -6.83
N ALA A 35 -1.00 -10.16 -5.62
CA ALA A 35 -1.44 -11.19 -4.69
C ALA A 35 -2.66 -11.93 -5.28
N PRO A 36 -2.84 -13.23 -4.97
CA PRO A 36 -4.01 -13.98 -5.44
C PRO A 36 -5.29 -13.19 -5.15
N GLY A 37 -6.02 -12.80 -6.20
CA GLY A 37 -7.30 -12.09 -6.14
C GLY A 37 -7.26 -10.61 -6.48
N GLU A 38 -6.10 -9.97 -6.36
CA GLU A 38 -5.94 -8.57 -6.77
C GLU A 38 -5.97 -8.42 -8.29
N CYS A 39 -5.43 -9.42 -9.01
CA CYS A 39 -5.39 -9.43 -10.47
C CYS A 39 -6.79 -9.28 -11.08
N PHE A 40 -7.78 -10.01 -10.55
CA PHE A 40 -9.18 -9.94 -11.00
C PHE A 40 -9.70 -8.50 -11.00
N TRP A 41 -9.52 -7.77 -9.89
CA TRP A 41 -9.98 -6.40 -9.75
C TRP A 41 -9.22 -5.42 -10.63
N TYR A 42 -7.91 -5.59 -10.77
CA TYR A 42 -7.07 -4.72 -11.59
C TYR A 42 -7.26 -4.92 -13.10
N THR A 43 -7.71 -6.11 -13.52
CA THR A 43 -8.05 -6.36 -14.92
C THR A 43 -9.50 -6.00 -15.24
N ALA A 44 -10.40 -6.06 -14.26
CA ALA A 44 -11.82 -5.81 -14.45
C ALA A 44 -12.18 -4.33 -14.51
N ASP A 45 -11.45 -3.47 -13.80
CA ASP A 45 -11.74 -2.03 -13.71
C ASP A 45 -10.48 -1.19 -13.94
N GLU A 46 -10.55 -0.28 -14.90
CA GLU A 46 -9.46 0.63 -15.23
C GLU A 46 -9.11 1.57 -14.08
N LEU A 47 -10.09 1.94 -13.25
CA LEU A 47 -9.87 2.80 -12.09
C LEU A 47 -8.91 2.16 -11.09
N TYR A 48 -9.09 0.87 -10.77
CA TYR A 48 -8.19 0.16 -9.87
C TYR A 48 -6.81 -0.09 -10.49
N ARG A 49 -6.76 -0.34 -11.81
CA ARG A 49 -5.50 -0.45 -12.56
C ARG A 49 -4.68 0.84 -12.52
N VAL A 50 -5.33 1.98 -12.79
CA VAL A 50 -4.69 3.30 -12.69
C VAL A 50 -4.32 3.59 -11.24
N GLY A 51 -5.18 3.26 -10.28
CA GLY A 51 -4.91 3.44 -8.85
C GLY A 51 -3.64 2.73 -8.37
N VAL A 52 -3.46 1.45 -8.74
CA VAL A 52 -2.26 0.69 -8.34
C VAL A 52 -1.00 1.20 -9.03
N GLN A 53 -1.08 1.56 -10.31
CA GLN A 53 0.03 2.18 -11.04
C GLN A 53 0.41 3.53 -10.42
N MET A 54 -0.58 4.39 -10.17
CA MET A 54 -0.40 5.69 -9.54
C MET A 54 0.24 5.55 -8.15
N ARG A 55 -0.21 4.58 -7.34
CA ARG A 55 0.40 4.28 -6.04
C ARG A 55 1.87 3.89 -6.20
N LEU A 56 2.17 2.90 -7.04
CA LEU A 56 3.51 2.33 -7.18
C LEU A 56 4.50 3.34 -7.79
N TYR A 57 4.14 3.95 -8.92
CA TYR A 57 5.00 4.90 -9.62
C TYR A 57 5.19 6.22 -8.87
N ALA A 58 4.34 6.54 -7.90
CA ALA A 58 4.51 7.74 -7.10
C ALA A 58 5.21 7.45 -5.76
N ILE A 59 4.74 6.46 -5.00
CA ILE A 59 5.23 6.25 -3.62
C ILE A 59 6.65 5.66 -3.55
N VAL A 60 7.01 4.79 -4.50
CA VAL A 60 8.34 4.17 -4.55
C VAL A 60 9.43 5.21 -4.81
N PRO A 61 9.35 6.03 -5.87
CA PRO A 61 10.34 7.08 -6.07
C PRO A 61 10.26 8.17 -4.99
N ALA A 62 9.07 8.50 -4.47
CA ALA A 62 8.97 9.46 -3.36
C ALA A 62 9.76 9.01 -2.13
N GLY A 63 9.68 7.72 -1.78
CA GLY A 63 10.46 7.15 -0.68
C GLY A 63 11.97 7.22 -0.92
N ALA A 64 12.43 6.86 -2.11
CA ALA A 64 13.85 6.94 -2.48
C ALA A 64 14.37 8.39 -2.43
N LEU A 65 13.60 9.33 -2.97
CA LEU A 65 13.90 10.75 -2.94
C LEU A 65 13.88 11.32 -1.52
N ALA A 66 12.98 10.86 -0.65
CA ALA A 66 12.94 11.24 0.76
C ALA A 66 14.19 10.78 1.52
N CYS A 67 14.72 9.57 1.25
CA CYS A 67 16.00 9.13 1.82
C CYS A 67 17.14 10.09 1.46
N ALA A 68 17.20 10.55 0.20
CA ALA A 68 18.18 11.55 -0.22
C ALA A 68 18.00 12.91 0.49
N GLN A 69 16.79 13.27 0.93
CA GLN A 69 16.54 14.52 1.68
C GLN A 69 17.16 14.50 3.08
N PHE A 70 17.25 13.32 3.71
CA PHE A 70 17.82 13.17 5.04
C PHE A 70 19.35 13.10 5.04
N ALA A 71 20.00 12.97 3.88
CA ALA A 71 21.45 12.98 3.76
C ALA A 71 22.02 14.39 4.01
N PRO A 72 22.83 14.60 5.08
CA PRO A 72 23.35 15.94 5.42
C PRO A 72 24.20 16.56 4.31
N LYS A 73 24.98 15.74 3.60
CA LYS A 73 25.86 16.18 2.50
C LYS A 73 25.07 16.87 1.38
N ILE A 74 23.93 16.29 0.98
CA ILE A 74 23.06 16.84 -0.07
C ILE A 74 22.47 18.18 0.39
N ARG A 75 22.01 18.25 1.65
CA ARG A 75 21.42 19.48 2.19
C ARG A 75 22.40 20.64 2.28
N HIS A 76 23.66 20.39 2.66
CA HIS A 76 24.65 21.45 2.87
C HIS A 76 25.28 21.93 1.57
N GLN A 77 25.58 21.01 0.65
CA GLN A 77 26.30 21.35 -0.58
C GLN A 77 25.34 21.67 -1.74
N TRP A 78 24.17 21.01 -1.81
CA TRP A 78 23.27 21.02 -2.97
C TRP A 78 21.89 21.54 -2.58
N THR A 79 21.85 22.75 -2.03
CA THR A 79 20.62 23.34 -1.44
C THR A 79 19.48 23.52 -2.44
N LEU A 80 19.77 23.90 -3.70
CA LEU A 80 18.74 24.03 -4.75
C LEU A 80 18.14 22.67 -5.10
N ALA A 81 18.98 21.64 -5.28
CA ALA A 81 18.53 20.27 -5.55
C ALA A 81 17.64 19.75 -4.41
N HIS A 82 18.01 20.02 -3.15
CA HIS A 82 17.17 19.68 -2.00
C HIS A 82 15.79 20.38 -2.06
N ARG A 83 15.72 21.66 -2.45
CA ARG A 83 14.45 22.38 -2.58
C ARG A 83 13.56 21.82 -3.67
N VAL A 84 14.11 21.56 -4.86
CA VAL A 84 13.36 20.95 -5.98
C VAL A 84 12.88 19.55 -5.59
N ASN A 85 13.74 18.77 -4.95
CA ASN A 85 13.41 17.43 -4.47
C ASN A 85 12.23 17.44 -3.47
N VAL A 86 12.13 18.45 -2.61
CA VAL A 86 10.98 18.57 -1.68
C VAL A 86 9.65 18.72 -2.42
N TYR A 87 9.59 19.54 -3.46
CA TYR A 87 8.36 19.70 -4.26
C TYR A 87 7.98 18.42 -5.00
N LEU A 88 8.97 17.72 -5.57
CA LEU A 88 8.74 16.42 -6.22
C LEU A 88 8.20 15.39 -5.22
N VAL A 89 8.81 15.29 -4.04
CA VAL A 89 8.37 14.36 -3.00
C VAL A 89 6.96 14.67 -2.52
N LEU A 90 6.58 15.94 -2.37
CA LEU A 90 5.22 16.33 -1.99
C LEU A 90 4.20 15.94 -3.06
N LEU A 91 4.48 16.24 -4.34
CA LEU A 91 3.59 15.91 -5.44
C LEU A 91 3.41 14.39 -5.58
N LEU A 92 4.51 13.63 -5.55
CA LEU A 92 4.47 12.16 -5.59
C LEU A 92 3.77 11.57 -4.35
N SER A 93 3.91 12.19 -3.18
CA SER A 93 3.22 11.74 -1.96
C SER A 93 1.70 11.92 -2.04
N LEU A 94 1.23 13.03 -2.63
CA LEU A 94 -0.20 13.27 -2.86
C LEU A 94 -0.75 12.27 -3.88
N THR A 95 -0.11 12.16 -5.04
CA THR A 95 -0.47 11.22 -6.11
C THR A 95 -0.46 9.78 -5.61
N GLY A 96 0.58 9.36 -4.89
CA GLY A 96 0.67 8.04 -4.31
C GLY A 96 -0.41 7.78 -3.24
N THR A 97 -0.80 8.79 -2.47
CA THR A 97 -1.87 8.63 -1.46
C THR A 97 -3.25 8.50 -2.10
N ALA A 98 -3.53 9.29 -3.13
CA ALA A 98 -4.76 9.14 -3.91
C ALA A 98 -4.87 7.73 -4.51
N GLY A 99 -3.77 7.17 -5.02
CA GLY A 99 -3.76 5.81 -5.58
C GLY A 99 -4.08 4.75 -4.53
N ALA A 100 -3.56 4.91 -3.32
CA ALA A 100 -3.88 4.02 -2.20
C ALA A 100 -5.37 4.05 -1.81
N VAL A 101 -5.98 5.24 -1.78
CA VAL A 101 -7.40 5.40 -1.44
C VAL A 101 -8.29 4.77 -2.51
N VAL A 102 -7.92 4.91 -3.79
CA VAL A 102 -8.64 4.30 -4.91
C VAL A 102 -8.63 2.77 -4.83
N ILE A 103 -7.48 2.15 -4.54
CA ILE A 103 -7.37 0.68 -4.48
C ILE A 103 -7.79 0.06 -3.15
N ALA A 104 -8.00 0.87 -2.11
CA ALA A 104 -8.37 0.43 -0.77
C ALA A 104 -9.56 -0.57 -0.74
N PRO A 105 -10.63 -0.42 -1.54
CA PRO A 105 -11.77 -1.34 -1.51
C PRO A 105 -11.47 -2.74 -2.03
N VAL A 106 -10.37 -2.95 -2.76
CA VAL A 106 -10.05 -4.22 -3.44
C VAL A 106 -8.69 -4.80 -3.03
N ALA A 107 -8.03 -4.18 -2.05
CA ALA A 107 -6.70 -4.57 -1.59
C ALA A 107 -6.70 -6.02 -1.09
N PHE A 108 -5.70 -6.81 -1.51
CA PHE A 108 -5.56 -8.23 -1.19
C PHE A 108 -6.79 -9.09 -1.51
N GLY A 109 -7.54 -8.73 -2.56
CA GLY A 109 -8.67 -9.50 -3.06
C GLY A 109 -9.92 -9.45 -2.15
N GLY A 110 -9.93 -8.61 -1.11
CA GLY A 110 -11.08 -8.41 -0.25
C GLY A 110 -12.08 -7.46 -0.90
N GLY A 111 -13.32 -7.89 -1.10
CA GLY A 111 -14.34 -7.12 -1.80
C GLY A 111 -15.05 -6.09 -0.89
N GLY A 112 -14.37 -4.99 -0.57
CA GLY A 112 -14.99 -3.83 0.06
C GLY A 112 -14.96 -3.81 1.58
N ASP A 113 -13.93 -4.40 2.22
CA ASP A 113 -13.77 -4.34 3.67
C ASP A 113 -13.67 -2.88 4.17
N LEU A 114 -14.67 -2.47 4.94
CA LEU A 114 -14.76 -1.11 5.48
C LEU A 114 -13.65 -0.83 6.50
N CYS A 115 -13.16 -1.85 7.22
CA CYS A 115 -12.05 -1.71 8.15
C CYS A 115 -10.77 -1.33 7.40
N VAL A 116 -10.44 -2.01 6.30
CA VAL A 116 -9.27 -1.70 5.46
C VAL A 116 -9.40 -0.30 4.85
N ARG A 117 -10.58 0.08 4.37
CA ARG A 117 -10.83 1.44 3.84
C ARG A 117 -10.66 2.51 4.91
N GLY A 118 -11.21 2.30 6.10
CA GLY A 118 -11.06 3.20 7.24
C GLY A 118 -9.61 3.34 7.68
N GLN A 119 -8.86 2.23 7.71
CA GLN A 119 -7.42 2.22 8.03
C GLN A 119 -6.59 3.00 7.01
N ILE A 120 -6.77 2.73 5.72
CA ILE A 120 -6.05 3.43 4.64
C ILE A 120 -6.39 4.93 4.68
N GLY A 121 -7.65 5.28 4.93
CA GLY A 121 -8.08 6.66 5.14
C GLY A 121 -7.38 7.33 6.34
N ALA A 122 -7.33 6.65 7.49
CA ALA A 122 -6.65 7.17 8.68
C ALA A 122 -5.14 7.37 8.44
N ILE A 123 -4.46 6.41 7.81
CA ILE A 123 -3.04 6.51 7.45
C ILE A 123 -2.82 7.66 6.46
N ALA A 124 -3.70 7.82 5.46
CA ALA A 124 -3.64 8.92 4.49
C ALA A 124 -3.76 10.29 5.17
N VAL A 125 -4.72 10.46 6.08
CA VAL A 125 -4.89 11.71 6.85
C VAL A 125 -3.66 12.00 7.71
N MET A 126 -3.13 11.00 8.42
CA MET A 126 -1.94 11.16 9.26
C MET A 126 -0.68 11.49 8.44
N PHE A 127 -0.52 10.85 7.29
CA PHE A 127 0.60 11.06 6.39
C PHE A 127 0.55 12.46 5.76
N LEU A 128 -0.55 12.81 5.09
CA LEU A 128 -0.72 14.10 4.44
C LEU A 128 -0.79 15.24 5.46
N GLY A 129 -1.44 15.03 6.60
CA GLY A 129 -1.46 15.97 7.72
C GLY A 129 -0.06 16.23 8.27
N SER A 130 0.77 15.20 8.42
CA SER A 130 2.16 15.38 8.84
C SER A 130 2.99 16.15 7.81
N LEU A 131 2.81 15.90 6.51
CA LEU A 131 3.44 16.67 5.44
C LEU A 131 2.98 18.14 5.44
N ALA A 132 1.68 18.39 5.62
CA ALA A 132 1.11 19.74 5.69
C ALA A 132 1.65 20.53 6.88
N VAL A 133 1.75 19.91 8.06
CA VAL A 133 2.33 20.55 9.25
C VAL A 133 3.84 20.79 9.06
N ALA A 134 4.57 19.84 8.47
CA ALA A 134 5.98 20.02 8.14
C ALA A 134 6.20 21.19 7.16
N TRP A 135 5.33 21.30 6.14
CA TRP A 135 5.31 22.40 5.18
C TRP A 135 4.99 23.75 5.85
N TYR A 136 4.01 23.76 6.76
CA TYR A 136 3.64 24.95 7.51
C TYR A 136 4.80 25.54 8.33
N PHE A 137 5.55 24.70 9.04
CA PHE A 137 6.65 25.15 9.89
C PHE A 137 7.86 25.70 9.12
N ILE A 138 8.11 25.19 7.90
CA ILE A 138 9.21 25.67 7.06
C ILE A 138 8.84 26.94 6.28
N SER A 139 7.57 27.09 5.89
CA SER A 139 7.07 28.24 5.13
C SER A 139 6.92 29.53 5.97
N ARG A 140 6.92 29.43 7.30
CA ARG A 140 6.90 30.59 8.21
C ARG A 140 8.24 31.35 8.20
N ARG A 141 8.18 32.67 8.44
CA ARG A 141 9.35 33.58 8.53
C ARG A 141 10.45 33.09 9.49
N ARG A 142 10.07 32.47 10.62
CA ARG A 142 11.02 31.94 11.62
C ARG A 142 11.65 30.59 11.28
N ARG A 143 11.29 29.96 10.14
CA ARG A 143 11.76 28.65 9.66
C ARG A 143 12.10 27.67 10.79
N ARG A 144 11.09 27.07 11.41
CA ARG A 144 11.29 26.12 12.52
C ARG A 144 11.78 24.77 11.98
N ILE A 145 13.09 24.65 11.80
CA ILE A 145 13.74 23.50 11.17
C ILE A 145 13.62 22.26 12.06
N ASP A 146 13.63 22.43 13.38
CA ASP A 146 13.42 21.37 14.37
C ASP A 146 12.05 20.70 14.21
N GLN A 147 10.98 21.51 14.11
CA GLN A 147 9.62 21.00 13.93
C GLN A 147 9.41 20.44 12.53
N HIS A 148 9.92 21.11 11.50
CA HIS A 148 9.89 20.60 10.13
C HIS A 148 10.51 19.19 10.05
N ARG A 149 11.71 19.01 10.63
CA ARG A 149 12.37 17.70 10.70
C ARG A 149 11.51 16.68 11.44
N ALA A 150 10.99 17.03 12.62
CA ALA A 150 10.20 16.11 13.44
C ALA A 150 8.93 15.64 12.73
N TRP A 151 8.23 16.53 12.01
CA TRP A 151 7.02 16.19 11.27
C TRP A 151 7.30 15.47 9.95
N MET A 152 8.40 15.79 9.26
CA MET A 152 8.86 14.98 8.12
C MET A 152 9.23 13.57 8.56
N LEU A 153 9.92 13.41 9.69
CA LEU A 153 10.22 12.10 10.24
C LEU A 153 8.94 11.34 10.60
N ARG A 154 7.93 11.99 11.18
CA ARG A 154 6.62 11.33 11.43
C ARG A 154 5.94 10.88 10.15
N ALA A 155 5.85 11.76 9.14
CA ALA A 155 5.26 11.41 7.85
C ALA A 155 5.96 10.19 7.23
N TRP A 156 7.28 10.25 7.14
CA TRP A 156 8.04 9.20 6.50
C TRP A 156 8.16 7.95 7.34
N PHE A 157 8.28 8.00 8.68
CA PHE A 157 8.29 6.80 9.53
C PHE A 157 6.92 6.13 9.63
N TYR A 158 5.80 6.86 9.66
CA TYR A 158 4.49 6.23 9.44
C TYR A 158 4.45 5.45 8.11
N ALA A 159 5.36 5.78 7.18
CA ALA A 159 5.58 5.10 5.92
C ALA A 159 6.94 4.34 5.78
N SER A 160 7.84 4.28 6.78
CA SER A 160 9.26 3.89 6.58
C SER A 160 10.01 3.30 7.78
N HIS A 161 10.93 2.36 7.46
CA HIS A 161 11.70 1.49 8.37
C HIS A 161 13.22 1.79 8.26
N PRO A 162 14.06 1.33 9.22
CA PRO A 162 15.46 1.74 9.36
C PRO A 162 16.56 1.01 8.55
N GLU A 163 16.31 -0.03 7.75
CA GLU A 163 17.44 -0.81 7.17
C GLU A 163 17.48 -1.02 5.66
N ARG A 164 16.47 -0.59 4.86
CA ARG A 164 16.58 -0.55 3.38
C ARG A 164 15.76 0.61 2.78
N PRO A 165 16.24 1.27 1.69
CA PRO A 165 15.76 2.58 1.24
C PRO A 165 14.41 2.61 0.49
N PHE A 166 13.55 1.59 0.62
CA PHE A 166 12.30 1.52 -0.14
C PHE A 166 11.09 1.23 0.78
N ALA A 167 10.32 2.27 1.10
CA ALA A 167 8.94 2.25 1.63
C ALA A 167 8.62 1.20 2.73
N GLY A 168 8.88 1.55 3.99
CA GLY A 168 9.03 0.60 5.10
C GLY A 168 7.80 0.13 5.86
N SER A 169 6.65 0.81 5.81
CA SER A 169 5.43 0.22 6.40
C SER A 169 4.96 -1.01 5.60
N ILE A 170 5.21 -1.04 4.29
CA ILE A 170 4.83 -2.15 3.40
C ILE A 170 5.56 -3.45 3.77
N VAL A 171 6.86 -3.38 4.08
CA VAL A 171 7.63 -4.58 4.46
C VAL A 171 7.12 -5.15 5.78
N THR A 172 6.86 -4.29 6.77
CA THR A 172 6.35 -4.70 8.07
C THR A 172 4.95 -5.29 7.95
N VAL A 173 4.07 -4.66 7.15
CA VAL A 173 2.76 -5.22 6.82
C VAL A 173 2.91 -6.59 6.18
N LYS A 174 3.79 -6.77 5.20
CA LYS A 174 4.02 -8.06 4.56
C LYS A 174 4.57 -9.12 5.52
N LEU A 175 5.48 -8.75 6.43
CA LEU A 175 6.02 -9.65 7.44
C LEU A 175 4.93 -10.09 8.42
N VAL A 176 4.24 -9.13 9.05
CA VAL A 176 3.17 -9.40 10.01
C VAL A 176 2.04 -10.18 9.35
N MET A 177 1.64 -9.80 8.13
CA MET A 177 0.62 -10.51 7.36
C MET A 177 1.04 -11.94 7.04
N SER A 178 2.30 -12.18 6.64
CA SER A 178 2.78 -13.53 6.35
C SER A 178 2.76 -14.42 7.58
N ILE A 179 3.22 -13.89 8.74
CA ILE A 179 3.20 -14.61 10.01
C ILE A 179 1.76 -14.88 10.45
N ALA A 180 0.90 -13.85 10.43
CA ALA A 180 -0.50 -13.97 10.81
C ALA A 180 -1.26 -14.96 9.92
N ALA A 181 -1.03 -14.93 8.61
CA ALA A 181 -1.65 -15.85 7.68
C ALA A 181 -1.24 -17.31 7.99
N ARG A 182 0.01 -17.56 8.39
CA ARG A 182 0.46 -18.90 8.84
C ARG A 182 -0.19 -19.33 10.16
N ILE A 183 -0.34 -18.43 11.12
CA ILE A 183 -1.01 -18.69 12.41
C ILE A 183 -2.49 -19.00 12.20
N VAL A 184 -3.17 -18.20 11.38
CA VAL A 184 -4.57 -18.42 10.99
C VAL A 184 -4.77 -19.77 10.30
N SER A 185 -3.75 -20.23 9.59
CA SER A 185 -3.76 -21.52 8.88
C SER A 185 -3.36 -22.71 9.76
N SER A 186 -2.81 -22.50 10.96
CA SER A 186 -2.31 -23.59 11.82
C SER A 186 -3.38 -24.23 12.71
N GLY A 187 -4.63 -23.77 12.66
CA GLY A 187 -5.73 -24.39 13.41
C GLY A 187 -6.09 -25.77 12.84
N ASP A 188 -6.45 -26.72 13.71
CA ASP A 188 -6.71 -28.14 13.43
C ASP A 188 -7.98 -28.43 12.58
N GLY A 189 -8.31 -27.56 11.63
CA GLY A 189 -9.43 -27.72 10.70
C GLY A 189 -10.83 -27.55 11.31
N LYS A 190 -10.97 -27.34 12.62
CA LYS A 190 -12.26 -27.27 13.33
C LYS A 190 -12.69 -25.86 13.76
N GLY A 191 -11.76 -24.90 13.79
CA GLY A 191 -12.03 -23.47 13.97
C GLY A 191 -11.15 -22.71 12.98
N GLY A 192 -11.72 -22.29 11.86
CA GLY A 192 -11.00 -21.61 10.79
C GLY A 192 -11.46 -20.18 10.63
N TYR A 193 -10.56 -19.30 10.19
CA TYR A 193 -10.96 -17.99 9.68
C TYR A 193 -11.49 -18.16 8.25
N TYR A 194 -12.48 -17.37 7.89
CA TYR A 194 -13.08 -17.38 6.56
C TYR A 194 -13.12 -15.96 6.01
N ALA A 195 -12.83 -15.81 4.72
CA ALA A 195 -13.02 -14.58 3.98
C ALA A 195 -14.29 -14.68 3.14
N ALA A 196 -15.13 -13.65 3.17
CA ALA A 196 -16.21 -13.53 2.19
C ALA A 196 -15.62 -13.09 0.85
N MET A 197 -15.87 -13.86 -0.21
CA MET A 197 -15.41 -13.56 -1.57
C MET A 197 -16.57 -13.67 -2.56
N PRO A 198 -16.62 -12.80 -3.58
CA PRO A 198 -17.63 -12.89 -4.62
C PRO A 198 -17.32 -14.04 -5.59
N CYS A 199 -18.35 -14.76 -6.02
CA CYS A 199 -18.20 -15.93 -6.89
C CYS A 199 -17.55 -15.62 -8.23
N ARG A 200 -17.83 -14.44 -8.81
CA ARG A 200 -17.12 -13.92 -10.00
C ARG A 200 -15.59 -13.82 -9.83
N GLN A 201 -15.10 -13.54 -8.62
CA GLN A 201 -13.65 -13.56 -8.36
C GLN A 201 -13.12 -14.98 -8.29
N LEU A 202 -13.90 -15.93 -7.75
CA LEU A 202 -13.49 -17.33 -7.66
C LEU A 202 -13.44 -18.04 -9.02
N GLU A 203 -14.32 -17.66 -9.96
CA GLU A 203 -14.27 -18.13 -11.35
C GLU A 203 -12.94 -17.77 -12.04
N SER A 204 -12.26 -16.70 -11.60
CA SER A 204 -10.93 -16.35 -12.13
C SER A 204 -9.82 -17.33 -11.70
N TYR A 205 -10.04 -18.14 -10.65
CA TYR A 205 -9.06 -19.10 -10.15
C TYR A 205 -9.27 -20.52 -10.66
N MET A 206 -10.49 -20.88 -11.06
CA MET A 206 -10.86 -22.26 -11.38
C MET A 206 -12.02 -22.32 -12.37
N ASP A 207 -12.14 -23.44 -13.09
CA ASP A 207 -13.22 -23.64 -14.07
C ASP A 207 -14.60 -23.69 -13.40
N ALA A 208 -15.64 -23.24 -14.12
CA ALA A 208 -17.01 -23.12 -13.61
C ALA A 208 -17.59 -24.44 -13.05
N THR A 209 -17.22 -25.59 -13.61
CA THR A 209 -17.67 -26.91 -13.13
C THR A 209 -17.05 -27.28 -11.78
N VAL A 210 -15.78 -26.90 -11.56
CA VAL A 210 -15.07 -27.08 -10.29
C VAL A 210 -15.60 -26.10 -9.26
N LEU A 211 -15.85 -24.85 -9.67
CA LEU A 211 -16.43 -23.80 -8.83
C LEU A 211 -17.79 -24.22 -8.27
N ALA A 212 -18.73 -24.64 -9.13
CA ALA A 212 -20.07 -25.05 -8.71
C ALA A 212 -20.06 -26.29 -7.80
N ARG A 213 -19.10 -27.21 -8.00
CA ARG A 213 -18.94 -28.38 -7.13
C ARG A 213 -18.38 -28.01 -5.75
N LYS A 214 -17.41 -27.10 -5.70
CA LYS A 214 -16.72 -26.71 -4.47
C LYS A 214 -17.51 -25.69 -3.65
N TYR A 215 -18.19 -24.77 -4.34
CA TYR A 215 -19.03 -23.72 -3.77
C TYR A 215 -20.39 -23.71 -4.48
N PRO A 216 -21.36 -24.53 -4.03
CA PRO A 216 -22.67 -24.65 -4.68
C PRO A 216 -23.45 -23.33 -4.75
N ALA A 217 -23.22 -22.43 -3.80
CA ALA A 217 -23.81 -21.09 -3.79
C ALA A 217 -23.34 -20.20 -4.97
N CYS A 218 -22.25 -20.56 -5.65
CA CYS A 218 -21.76 -19.88 -6.85
C CYS A 218 -22.48 -20.28 -8.14
N ALA A 219 -23.69 -20.87 -8.04
CA ALA A 219 -24.59 -21.00 -9.19
C ALA A 219 -24.95 -19.63 -9.79
N SER A 220 -24.98 -18.58 -8.95
CA SER A 220 -24.99 -17.18 -9.39
C SER A 220 -23.60 -16.57 -9.18
N LEU A 221 -23.02 -15.95 -10.21
CA LEU A 221 -21.71 -15.29 -10.11
C LEU A 221 -21.74 -14.01 -9.25
N ASP A 222 -22.93 -13.46 -9.02
CA ASP A 222 -23.14 -12.29 -8.15
C ASP A 222 -23.26 -12.67 -6.66
N ALA A 223 -23.28 -13.97 -6.34
CA ALA A 223 -23.33 -14.44 -4.97
C ALA A 223 -21.98 -14.27 -4.24
N TRP A 224 -22.04 -14.29 -2.92
CA TRP A 224 -20.89 -14.27 -2.02
C TRP A 224 -20.78 -15.60 -1.29
N VAL A 225 -19.55 -16.09 -1.14
CA VAL A 225 -19.28 -17.34 -0.43
C VAL A 225 -18.13 -17.18 0.54
N LEU A 226 -18.16 -18.01 1.59
CA LEU A 226 -17.10 -18.07 2.60
C LEU A 226 -16.01 -19.01 2.12
N VAL A 227 -14.80 -18.47 1.98
CA VAL A 227 -13.60 -19.23 1.61
C VAL A 227 -12.72 -19.38 2.84
N LYS A 228 -12.34 -20.62 3.15
CA LYS A 228 -11.45 -20.90 4.28
C LYS A 228 -10.07 -20.26 4.06
N ALA A 229 -9.57 -19.54 5.04
CA ALA A 229 -8.22 -19.01 5.07
C ALA A 229 -7.22 -20.14 5.37
N ASP A 230 -6.41 -20.52 4.37
CA ASP A 230 -5.40 -21.56 4.52
C ASP A 230 -4.20 -21.31 3.58
N MET A 231 -3.04 -20.98 4.16
CA MET A 231 -1.75 -20.81 3.48
C MET A 231 -1.02 -22.12 3.20
N GLY A 232 -1.40 -23.22 3.86
CA GLY A 232 -0.86 -24.56 3.62
C GLY A 232 -1.58 -25.28 2.48
N ALA A 233 -2.77 -24.79 2.10
CA ALA A 233 -3.52 -25.30 0.97
C ALA A 233 -2.84 -25.02 -0.37
N ARG A 234 -3.01 -25.94 -1.33
CA ARG A 234 -2.55 -25.76 -2.73
C ARG A 234 -3.51 -24.94 -3.59
N SER A 235 -4.60 -24.44 -3.01
CA SER A 235 -5.67 -23.77 -3.75
C SER A 235 -5.55 -22.23 -3.62
N PRO A 236 -5.44 -21.50 -4.74
CA PRO A 236 -5.15 -20.06 -4.74
C PRO A 236 -6.19 -19.21 -4.02
N GLU A 237 -7.45 -19.63 -4.00
CA GLU A 237 -8.54 -18.95 -3.28
C GLU A 237 -8.37 -19.02 -1.76
N GLN A 238 -7.85 -20.12 -1.22
CA GLN A 238 -7.64 -20.26 0.23
C GLN A 238 -6.41 -19.47 0.70
N ILE A 239 -5.38 -19.40 -0.14
CA ILE A 239 -4.21 -18.52 0.06
C ILE A 239 -4.66 -17.06 0.02
N SER A 240 -5.46 -16.68 -0.98
CA SER A 240 -6.06 -15.34 -1.09
C SER A 240 -6.85 -14.99 0.18
N ALA A 241 -7.69 -15.92 0.66
CA ALA A 241 -8.48 -15.72 1.87
C ALA A 241 -7.60 -15.51 3.11
N ALA A 242 -6.52 -16.28 3.27
CA ALA A 242 -5.60 -16.14 4.40
C ALA A 242 -4.85 -14.80 4.41
N LEU A 243 -4.44 -14.31 3.25
CA LEU A 243 -3.82 -12.99 3.12
C LEU A 243 -4.83 -11.88 3.40
N SER A 244 -6.04 -12.00 2.85
CA SER A 244 -7.13 -11.02 3.02
C SER A 244 -7.51 -10.82 4.48
N VAL A 245 -7.79 -11.90 5.23
CA VAL A 245 -8.17 -11.80 6.65
C VAL A 245 -7.04 -11.27 7.54
N SER A 246 -5.78 -11.44 7.13
CA SER A 246 -4.61 -11.01 7.89
C SER A 246 -4.21 -9.56 7.59
N PHE A 247 -4.61 -9.03 6.44
CA PHE A 247 -4.13 -7.75 5.92
C PHE A 247 -4.51 -6.56 6.82
N GLY A 248 -5.78 -6.45 7.19
CA GLY A 248 -6.27 -5.32 8.00
C GLY A 248 -5.63 -5.27 9.40
N MET A 249 -5.39 -6.42 10.03
CA MET A 249 -4.68 -6.48 11.31
C MET A 249 -3.20 -6.10 11.13
N ALA A 250 -2.55 -6.62 10.09
CA ALA A 250 -1.15 -6.31 9.80
C ALA A 250 -0.93 -4.81 9.53
N LEU A 251 -1.88 -4.13 8.88
CA LEU A 251 -1.87 -2.67 8.71
C LEU A 251 -1.85 -1.93 10.05
N TRP A 252 -2.72 -2.30 10.99
CA TRP A 252 -2.76 -1.67 12.32
C TRP A 252 -1.48 -1.91 13.11
N MET A 253 -1.01 -3.16 13.15
CA MET A 253 0.21 -3.52 13.88
C MET A 253 1.42 -2.77 13.33
N ALA A 254 1.58 -2.74 12.01
CA ALA A 254 2.64 -1.99 11.38
C ALA A 254 2.53 -0.49 11.73
N PHE A 255 1.34 0.11 11.61
CA PHE A 255 1.15 1.51 11.94
C PHE A 255 1.56 1.84 13.39
N ILE A 256 1.12 1.05 14.37
CA ILE A 256 1.45 1.27 15.79
C ILE A 256 2.95 1.17 16.04
N VAL A 257 3.60 0.11 15.53
CA VAL A 257 5.05 -0.09 15.70
C VAL A 257 5.83 1.12 15.19
N HIS A 258 5.46 1.66 14.03
CA HIS A 258 6.14 2.82 13.45
C HIS A 258 5.80 4.11 14.18
N ALA A 259 4.56 4.27 14.64
CA ALA A 259 4.14 5.45 15.39
C ALA A 259 4.83 5.56 16.75
N VAL A 260 5.06 4.43 17.41
CA VAL A 260 5.85 4.35 18.64
C VAL A 260 7.33 4.55 18.32
N GLY A 261 7.86 3.85 17.30
CA GLY A 261 9.27 3.90 16.90
C GLY A 261 9.77 5.31 16.59
N VAL A 262 8.98 6.14 15.88
CA VAL A 262 9.38 7.52 15.57
C VAL A 262 9.47 8.40 16.82
N LYS A 263 8.64 8.16 17.84
CA LYS A 263 8.69 8.92 19.10
C LYS A 263 9.94 8.57 19.89
N PHE A 264 10.26 7.28 19.99
CA PHE A 264 11.52 6.82 20.58
C PHE A 264 12.73 7.41 19.84
N TYR A 265 12.75 7.37 18.51
CA TYR A 265 13.85 7.95 17.72
C TYR A 265 14.04 9.46 17.98
N LEU A 266 12.95 10.23 18.05
CA LEU A 266 13.02 11.66 18.36
C LEU A 266 13.51 11.94 19.79
N GLN A 267 13.12 11.11 20.76
CA GLN A 267 13.57 11.22 22.15
C GLN A 267 15.05 10.86 22.34
N LEU A 268 15.59 9.95 21.52
CA LEU A 268 17.01 9.59 21.51
C LEU A 268 17.89 10.63 20.82
N THR A 269 17.31 11.60 20.09
CA THR A 269 18.05 12.66 19.39
C THR A 269 17.75 14.09 19.90
N PRO A 270 17.80 14.36 21.22
CA PRO A 270 17.42 15.66 21.78
C PRO A 270 18.48 16.74 21.46
N GLY A 271 19.76 16.37 21.38
CA GLY A 271 20.86 17.29 21.04
C GLY A 271 20.70 17.89 19.63
N GLU A 272 20.27 17.09 18.66
CA GLU A 272 20.01 17.56 17.30
C GLU A 272 18.81 18.54 17.28
N THR A 273 17.78 18.24 18.05
CA THR A 273 16.61 19.14 18.20
C THR A 273 17.03 20.50 18.77
N LYS A 274 17.86 20.50 19.82
CA LYS A 274 18.36 21.74 20.44
C LYS A 274 19.24 22.54 19.47
N ARG A 275 20.18 21.88 18.79
CA ARG A 275 21.07 22.49 17.78
C ARG A 275 20.26 23.17 16.66
N LEU A 276 19.26 22.48 16.12
CA LEU A 276 18.42 23.03 15.04
C LEU A 276 17.56 24.20 15.51
N ARG A 277 17.08 24.18 16.76
CA ARG A 277 16.32 25.30 17.34
C ARG A 277 17.18 26.55 17.47
N GLU A 278 18.40 26.43 17.96
CA GLU A 278 19.35 27.55 18.07
C GLU A 278 19.70 28.13 16.68
N LEU A 279 19.91 27.27 15.68
CA LEU A 279 20.15 27.71 14.29
C LEU A 279 18.96 28.43 13.65
N SER A 280 17.73 28.07 14.02
CA SER A 280 16.53 28.78 13.59
C SER A 280 16.41 30.15 14.26
N LEU A 281 16.73 30.26 15.55
CA LEU A 281 16.70 31.54 16.28
C LEU A 281 17.74 32.52 15.76
N ARG A 282 19.01 32.11 15.63
CA ARG A 282 20.09 32.96 15.09
C ARG A 282 19.77 33.54 13.72
N ARG A 283 19.05 32.78 12.88
CA ARG A 283 18.64 33.27 11.56
C ARG A 283 17.62 34.39 11.62
N VAL A 284 16.75 34.41 12.62
CA VAL A 284 15.78 35.49 12.81
C VAL A 284 16.51 36.76 13.24
N ASP A 285 17.42 36.64 14.22
CA ASP A 285 18.14 37.80 14.77
C ASP A 285 19.05 38.50 13.73
N CYS A 286 19.53 37.80 12.70
CA CYS A 286 20.29 38.39 11.60
C CYS A 286 19.42 38.92 10.44
N SER A 287 18.08 38.76 10.50
CA SER A 287 17.14 39.19 9.46
C SER A 287 16.38 40.47 9.81
N ASP A 288 16.56 40.98 11.04
CA ASP A 288 16.03 42.22 11.57
C ASP A 288 17.16 43.27 11.63
#